data_AF-A0A9Q6PSU9-F1
#
_entry.id   AF-A0A9Q6PSU9-F1
#
_cell.length_a   1.000
_cell.length_b   1.000
_cell.length_c   1.000
_cell.angle_alpha   90.00
_cell.angle_beta   90.00
_cell.angle_gamma   90.00
#
_symmetry.space_group_name_H-M   'P 1'
#
loop_
_entity.id
_entity.type
_entity.pdbx_description
1 polymer ?
#
loop_
_entity_poly.entity_id
_entity_poly.type
_entity_poly.pdbx_seq_one_letter_code
_entity_poly.pdbx_strand_id
1 'polypeptide(L)'
;MKFFIKIIMAVGSLILLSACAGEPTNSLMANQCRSDLQQAYQDLDYAQANNFESTVNYTQAMTLLSAAKVQQEFNQFSSCVAKVKQARSYITMYGSAD
;
A
#
# COMPACT_ATOMS: atom_id res chain seq x y z
N MET A 1 -11.22 38.34 -17.24
CA MET A 1 -11.48 37.42 -16.10
C MET A 1 -12.01 36.05 -16.53
N LYS A 2 -13.11 35.93 -17.29
CA LYS A 2 -13.66 34.62 -17.73
C LYS A 2 -12.69 33.75 -18.56
N PHE A 3 -11.80 34.39 -19.35
CA PHE A 3 -10.80 33.69 -20.16
C PHE A 3 -9.69 33.04 -19.30
N PHE A 4 -9.27 33.73 -18.23
CA PHE A 4 -8.28 33.22 -17.27
C PHE A 4 -8.82 32.02 -16.48
N ILE A 5 -10.10 32.02 -16.09
CA ILE A 5 -10.74 30.88 -15.40
C ILE A 5 -10.74 29.63 -16.28
N LYS A 6 -11.03 29.76 -17.59
CA LYS A 6 -11.00 28.64 -18.52
C LYS A 6 -9.59 28.08 -18.73
N ILE A 7 -8.58 28.95 -18.75
CA ILE A 7 -7.16 28.54 -18.84
C ILE A 7 -6.73 27.79 -17.56
N ILE A 8 -7.11 28.28 -16.38
CA ILE A 8 -6.80 27.61 -15.10
C ILE A 8 -7.47 26.23 -15.03
N MET A 9 -8.71 26.10 -15.48
CA MET A 9 -9.43 24.82 -15.51
C MET A 9 -8.83 23.84 -16.52
N ALA A 10 -8.38 24.33 -17.69
CA ALA A 10 -7.72 23.51 -18.70
C ALA A 10 -6.32 23.05 -18.27
N VAL A 11 -5.55 23.91 -17.59
CA VAL A 11 -4.21 23.57 -17.07
C VAL A 11 -4.31 22.63 -15.85
N GLY A 12 -5.31 22.80 -14.99
CA GLY A 12 -5.53 21.93 -13.83
C GLY A 12 -5.75 20.46 -14.18
N SER A 13 -6.46 20.18 -15.29
CA SER A 13 -6.71 18.81 -15.75
C SER A 13 -5.47 18.07 -16.24
N LEU A 14 -4.43 18.78 -16.70
CA LEU A 14 -3.19 18.14 -17.18
C LEU A 14 -2.30 17.61 -16.05
N ILE A 15 -2.38 18.19 -14.84
CA ILE A 15 -1.47 17.87 -13.73
C ILE A 15 -1.82 16.50 -13.10
N LEU A 16 -3.09 16.10 -13.14
CA LEU A 16 -3.60 14.86 -12.56
C LEU A 16 -3.02 13.58 -13.21
N LEU A 17 -2.47 13.67 -14.42
CA LEU A 17 -1.93 12.51 -15.15
C LEU A 17 -0.50 12.13 -14.72
N SER A 18 0.21 13.00 -13.99
CA SER A 18 1.60 12.75 -13.57
C SER A 18 1.74 11.79 -12.37
N ALA A 19 0.64 11.44 -11.71
CA ALA A 19 0.64 10.54 -10.55
C ALA A 19 0.78 9.04 -10.91
N CYS A 20 0.67 8.68 -12.20
CA CYS A 20 0.86 7.31 -12.70
C CYS A 20 2.30 7.02 -13.18
N ALA A 21 3.27 7.89 -12.90
CA ALA A 21 4.67 7.58 -13.21
C ALA A 21 5.16 6.48 -12.24
N GLY A 22 5.27 5.24 -12.75
CA GLY A 22 5.86 4.12 -12.02
C GLY A 22 7.33 4.38 -11.68
N GLU A 23 7.80 3.85 -10.56
CA GLU A 23 9.22 3.94 -10.19
C GLU A 23 10.09 3.16 -11.18
N PRO A 24 11.36 3.57 -11.40
CA PRO A 24 12.31 2.76 -12.14
C PRO A 24 12.41 1.36 -11.50
N THR A 25 12.16 0.33 -12.30
CA THR A 25 12.04 -1.06 -11.88
C THR A 25 13.36 -1.57 -11.30
N ASN A 26 13.44 -1.65 -9.97
CA ASN A 26 14.52 -2.34 -9.27
C ASN A 26 14.08 -3.78 -8.97
N SER A 27 14.69 -4.76 -9.65
CA SER A 27 14.36 -6.18 -9.52
C SER A 27 14.49 -6.71 -8.08
N LEU A 28 15.41 -6.15 -7.29
CA LEU A 28 15.55 -6.49 -5.87
C LEU A 28 14.32 -6.07 -5.08
N MET A 29 13.86 -4.82 -5.26
CA MET A 29 12.67 -4.30 -4.57
C MET A 29 11.39 -4.99 -5.03
N ALA A 30 11.31 -5.38 -6.31
CA ALA A 30 10.20 -6.17 -6.83
C ALA A 30 10.09 -7.54 -6.13
N ASN A 31 11.22 -8.24 -6.01
CA ASN A 31 11.28 -9.51 -5.30
C ASN A 31 10.98 -9.36 -3.81
N GLN A 32 11.50 -8.30 -3.17
CA GLN A 32 11.25 -7.99 -1.77
C GLN A 32 9.77 -7.72 -1.50
N CYS A 33 9.15 -6.81 -2.28
CA CYS A 33 7.73 -6.51 -2.21
C CYS A 33 6.89 -7.79 -2.36
N ARG A 34 7.19 -8.65 -3.36
CA ARG A 34 6.45 -9.91 -3.55
C ARG A 34 6.56 -10.84 -2.35
N SER A 35 7.78 -11.05 -1.84
CA SER A 35 8.04 -11.92 -0.70
C SER A 35 7.36 -11.40 0.57
N ASP A 36 7.56 -10.12 0.88
CA ASP A 36 7.01 -9.50 2.10
C ASP A 36 5.48 -9.44 2.06
N LEU A 37 4.89 -9.12 0.90
CA LEU A 37 3.44 -9.06 0.74
C LEU A 37 2.81 -10.43 0.95
N GLN A 38 3.40 -11.48 0.37
CA GLN A 38 2.95 -12.86 0.59
C GLN A 38 3.06 -13.25 2.06
N GLN A 39 4.19 -12.97 2.70
CA GLN A 39 4.38 -13.26 4.13
C GLN A 39 3.37 -12.50 5.00
N ALA A 40 3.15 -11.21 4.73
CA ALA A 40 2.24 -10.40 5.55
C ALA A 40 0.77 -10.84 5.44
N TYR A 41 0.34 -11.35 4.29
CA TYR A 41 -0.98 -11.98 4.18
C TYR A 41 -1.07 -13.26 5.01
N GLN A 42 -0.03 -14.11 4.99
CA GLN A 42 0.01 -15.31 5.85
C GLN A 42 0.01 -14.95 7.34
N ASP A 43 0.80 -13.95 7.73
CA ASP A 43 0.85 -13.45 9.11
C ASP A 43 -0.54 -12.91 9.53
N LEU A 44 -1.24 -12.19 8.64
CA LEU A 44 -2.57 -11.65 8.89
C LEU A 44 -3.62 -12.76 9.06
N ASP A 45 -3.60 -13.77 8.17
CA ASP A 45 -4.51 -14.91 8.22
C ASP A 45 -4.28 -15.75 9.49
N TYR A 46 -3.00 -15.97 9.85
CA TYR A 46 -2.64 -16.63 11.10
C TYR A 46 -3.14 -15.85 12.31
N ALA A 47 -2.90 -14.53 12.34
CA ALA A 47 -3.37 -13.69 13.43
C ALA A 47 -4.90 -13.74 13.55
N GLN A 48 -5.63 -13.65 12.44
CA GLN A 48 -7.10 -13.74 12.40
C GLN A 48 -7.59 -15.07 12.98
N ALA A 49 -6.95 -16.19 12.64
CA ALA A 49 -7.29 -17.51 13.16
C ALA A 49 -7.02 -17.66 14.67
N ASN A 50 -6.05 -16.92 15.22
CA ASN A 50 -5.68 -16.95 16.64
C ASN A 50 -6.40 -15.87 17.47
N ASN A 51 -7.63 -15.49 17.10
CA ASN A 51 -8.43 -14.46 17.78
C ASN A 51 -7.76 -13.09 17.82
N PHE A 52 -7.34 -12.57 16.66
CA PHE A 52 -6.88 -11.19 16.55
C PHE A 52 -7.89 -10.20 17.18
N GLU A 53 -7.59 -9.73 18.39
CA GLU A 53 -8.58 -9.16 19.33
C GLU A 53 -9.19 -7.83 18.88
N SER A 54 -8.70 -7.21 17.80
CA SER A 54 -9.19 -5.93 17.30
C SER A 54 -9.50 -5.95 15.80
N THR A 55 -10.81 -5.91 15.49
CA THR A 55 -11.32 -5.77 14.11
C THR A 55 -10.77 -4.51 13.41
N VAL A 56 -10.50 -3.45 14.18
CA VAL A 56 -9.95 -2.19 13.66
C VAL A 56 -8.53 -2.38 13.13
N ASN A 57 -7.69 -3.13 13.84
CA ASN A 57 -6.33 -3.42 13.40
C ASN A 57 -6.33 -4.34 12.17
N TYR A 58 -7.31 -5.26 12.08
CA TYR A 58 -7.39 -6.21 10.97
C TYR A 58 -7.71 -5.45 9.68
N THR A 59 -8.75 -4.61 9.76
CA THR A 59 -9.16 -3.77 8.64
C THR A 59 -8.05 -2.80 8.22
N GLN A 60 -7.29 -2.23 9.17
CA GLN A 60 -6.15 -1.36 8.87
C GLN A 60 -5.02 -2.12 8.16
N ALA A 61 -4.62 -3.28 8.69
CA ALA A 61 -3.61 -4.13 8.07
C ALA A 61 -4.04 -4.54 6.66
N MET A 62 -5.26 -5.03 6.50
CA MET A 62 -5.80 -5.45 5.21
C MET A 62 -5.84 -4.30 4.20
N THR A 63 -6.27 -3.10 4.62
CA THR A 63 -6.30 -1.91 3.76
C THR A 63 -4.90 -1.54 3.26
N LEU A 64 -3.90 -1.61 4.14
CA LEU A 64 -2.51 -1.34 3.78
C LEU A 64 -1.95 -2.38 2.81
N LEU A 65 -2.23 -3.67 3.03
CA LEU A 65 -1.82 -4.74 2.14
C LEU A 65 -2.48 -4.62 0.76
N SER A 66 -3.77 -4.30 0.69
CA SER A 66 -4.48 -4.04 -0.57
C SER A 66 -3.86 -2.86 -1.33
N ALA A 67 -3.53 -1.77 -0.63
CA ALA A 67 -2.85 -0.63 -1.25
C ALA A 67 -1.43 -0.98 -1.72
N ALA A 68 -0.69 -1.80 -0.96
CA ALA A 68 0.62 -2.30 -1.37
C ALA A 68 0.53 -3.19 -2.62
N LYS A 69 -0.51 -4.02 -2.73
CA LYS A 69 -0.76 -4.85 -3.91
C LYS A 69 -1.01 -4.01 -5.15
N VAL A 70 -1.82 -2.96 -5.04
CA VAL A 70 -2.00 -1.99 -6.13
C VAL A 70 -0.64 -1.39 -6.54
N GLN A 71 0.17 -0.95 -5.57
CA GLN A 71 1.49 -0.39 -5.85
C GLN A 71 2.44 -1.40 -6.52
N GLN A 72 2.35 -2.69 -6.17
CA GLN A 72 3.08 -3.77 -6.84
C GLN A 72 2.70 -3.84 -8.34
N GLU A 73 1.41 -3.78 -8.67
CA GLU A 73 0.94 -3.83 -10.07
C GLU A 73 1.37 -2.60 -10.89
N PHE A 74 1.52 -1.44 -10.24
CA PHE A 74 2.03 -0.21 -10.86
C PHE A 74 3.56 -0.07 -10.80
N ASN A 75 4.29 -1.13 -10.43
CA ASN A 75 5.76 -1.14 -10.27
C ASN A 75 6.32 -0.12 -9.26
N GLN A 76 5.50 0.33 -8.31
CA GLN A 76 5.89 1.23 -7.22
C GLN A 76 6.43 0.42 -6.02
N PHE A 77 7.52 -0.29 -6.23
CA PHE A 77 7.99 -1.31 -5.28
C PHE A 77 8.50 -0.74 -3.96
N SER A 78 9.11 0.45 -3.94
CA SER A 78 9.58 1.04 -2.67
C SER A 78 8.39 1.37 -1.76
N SER A 79 7.33 1.92 -2.37
CA SER A 79 6.08 2.24 -1.69
C SER A 79 5.36 0.97 -1.23
N CYS A 80 5.34 -0.08 -2.06
CA CYS A 80 4.82 -1.39 -1.68
C CYS A 80 5.50 -1.90 -0.40
N VAL A 81 6.85 -1.96 -0.38
CA VAL A 81 7.61 -2.45 0.78
C VAL A 81 7.29 -1.62 2.03
N ALA A 82 7.21 -0.28 1.90
CA ALA A 82 6.86 0.60 3.01
C ALA A 82 5.46 0.31 3.58
N LYS A 83 4.46 0.13 2.71
CA LYS A 83 3.08 -0.21 3.13
C LYS A 83 2.98 -1.60 3.75
N VAL A 84 3.69 -2.59 3.21
CA VAL A 84 3.73 -3.93 3.80
C VAL A 84 4.35 -3.88 5.20
N LYS A 85 5.46 -3.17 5.38
CA LYS A 85 6.07 -2.97 6.70
C LYS A 85 5.11 -2.32 7.70
N GLN A 86 4.34 -1.33 7.24
CA GLN A 86 3.31 -0.69 8.05
C GLN A 86 2.20 -1.68 8.41
N ALA A 87 1.69 -2.46 7.46
CA ALA A 87 0.67 -3.48 7.71
C ALA A 87 1.15 -4.51 8.75
N ARG A 88 2.39 -4.99 8.62
CA ARG A 88 2.99 -5.94 9.56
C ARG A 88 3.06 -5.37 10.98
N SER A 89 3.27 -4.06 11.14
CA SER A 89 3.22 -3.44 12.49
C SER A 89 1.85 -3.59 13.16
N TYR A 90 0.75 -3.49 12.40
CA TYR A 90 -0.59 -3.73 12.94
C TYR A 90 -0.82 -5.21 13.29
N ILE A 91 -0.24 -6.13 12.51
CA ILE A 91 -0.34 -7.58 12.73
C ILE A 91 0.47 -8.00 13.97
N THR A 92 1.72 -7.55 14.10
CA THR A 92 2.63 -7.99 15.18
C THR A 92 2.31 -7.34 16.53
N MET A 93 1.76 -6.13 16.55
CA MET A 93 1.37 -5.42 17.79
C MET A 93 0.31 -6.18 18.63
N TYR A 94 -0.42 -7.14 18.06
CA TYR A 94 -1.44 -7.94 18.76
C TYR A 94 -1.31 -9.46 18.56
N GLY A 95 -0.34 -9.92 17.76
CA GLY A 95 0.04 -11.34 17.66
C GLY A 95 0.94 -11.83 18.81
N SER A 96 1.25 -10.96 19.77
CA SER A 96 2.06 -11.23 20.97
C SER A 96 1.18 -11.04 22.22
N ALA A 97 0.11 -11.84 22.31
CA ALA A 97 -0.46 -12.18 23.60
C ALA A 97 0.30 -13.41 24.11
N ASP A 98 1.50 -13.17 24.63
CA ASP A 98 2.14 -14.06 25.61
C ASP A 98 1.57 -13.71 27.00
#